data_AF-A0A182SYS5-F1
#
_entry.id   AF-A0A182SYS5-F1
#
_cell.length_a   1.000
_cell.length_b   1.000
_cell.length_c   1.000
_cell.angle_alpha   90.00
_cell.angle_beta   90.00
_cell.angle_gamma   90.00
#
_symmetry.space_group_name_H-M   'P 1'
#
loop_
_entity.id
_entity.type
_entity.pdbx_description
1 polymer ?
#
loop_
_entity_poly.entity_id
_entity_poly.type
_entity_poly.pdbx_seq_one_letter_code
_entity_poly.pdbx_strand_id
1 'polypeptide(L)'
;MWYQDSFLLHPNDRRTMDTRGEKHYLTVRNVRASDFGNYSCVAENSLGRAKKYIEVSGRPGPAQFHSPMYSRYREMYNLTWSIESFPLIEEIRLLYRKLMVSNSHRQKPSAHSVPALSYHRCRFLWVAAFVVA
;
A
#
# COMPACT_ATOMS: atom_id res chain seq x y z
N MET A 1 21.16 -5.21 17.83
CA MET A 1 21.77 -5.38 16.49
C MET A 1 20.69 -5.30 15.42
N TRP A 2 21.00 -4.73 14.26
CA TRP A 2 20.05 -4.59 13.15
C TRP A 2 20.47 -5.44 11.95
N TYR A 3 19.50 -6.07 11.28
CA TYR A 3 19.71 -6.90 10.09
C TYR A 3 18.73 -6.51 8.98
N GLN A 4 19.13 -6.68 7.72
CA GLN A 4 18.27 -6.63 6.54
C GLN A 4 18.41 -7.96 5.81
N ASP A 5 17.30 -8.66 5.58
CA ASP A 5 17.26 -9.97 4.91
C ASP A 5 18.25 -10.99 5.50
N SER A 6 18.37 -10.95 6.83
CA SER A 6 19.30 -11.76 7.65
C SER A 6 20.78 -11.36 7.62
N PHE A 7 21.17 -10.37 6.82
CA PHE A 7 22.53 -9.81 6.82
C PHE A 7 22.67 -8.72 7.87
N LEU A 8 23.76 -8.75 8.63
CA LEU A 8 24.06 -7.73 9.64
C LEU A 8 24.26 -6.37 8.96
N LEU A 9 23.57 -5.35 9.46
CA LEU A 9 23.73 -3.99 8.95
C LEU A 9 24.88 -3.28 9.64
N HIS A 10 25.71 -2.64 8.82
CA HIS A 10 26.74 -1.71 9.28
C HIS A 10 26.30 -0.26 9.06
N PRO A 11 26.65 0.65 10.00
CA PRO A 11 26.51 2.08 9.80
C PRO A 11 27.24 2.55 8.55
N ASN A 12 26.69 3.55 7.86
CA ASN A 12 27.33 4.26 6.76
C ASN A 12 26.71 5.66 6.62
N ASP A 13 27.11 6.42 5.60
CA ASP A 13 26.62 7.79 5.37
C ASP A 13 25.09 7.90 5.27
N ARG A 14 24.41 6.82 4.89
CA ARG A 14 22.95 6.76 4.74
C ARG A 14 22.26 6.02 5.88
N ARG A 15 22.98 5.28 6.72
CA ARG A 15 22.42 4.41 7.76
C ARG A 15 23.07 4.69 9.09
N THR A 16 22.28 5.17 10.03
CA THR A 16 22.73 5.44 11.40
C THR A 16 21.94 4.60 12.39
N MET A 17 22.62 4.07 13.39
CA MET A 17 21.99 3.34 14.49
C MET A 17 22.28 4.09 15.78
N ASP A 18 21.22 4.41 16.53
CA ASP A 18 21.30 5.20 17.76
C ASP A 18 20.51 4.51 18.87
N THR A 19 20.86 4.77 20.12
CA THR A 19 20.17 4.23 21.29
C THR A 19 19.84 5.35 22.26
N ARG A 20 18.56 5.50 22.59
CA ARG A 20 18.07 6.52 23.54
C ARG A 20 17.26 5.84 24.64
N GLY A 21 17.89 5.63 25.78
CA GLY A 21 17.34 4.81 26.87
C GLY A 21 17.12 3.37 26.38
N GLU A 22 15.88 2.87 26.52
CA GLU A 22 15.49 1.51 26.10
C GLU A 22 15.08 1.43 24.62
N LYS A 23 15.14 2.55 23.89
CA LYS A 23 14.73 2.61 22.48
C LYS A 23 15.97 2.56 21.59
N HIS A 24 15.98 1.59 20.69
CA HIS A 24 16.99 1.45 19.66
C HIS A 24 16.41 1.89 18.32
N TYR A 25 17.17 2.72 17.60
CA TYR A 25 16.76 3.34 16.35
C TYR A 25 17.66 2.90 15.21
N LEU A 26 17.05 2.64 14.06
CA LEU A 26 17.71 2.54 12.76
C LEU A 26 17.14 3.64 11.88
N THR A 27 17.98 4.54 11.40
CA THR A 27 17.58 5.59 10.46
C THR A 27 18.26 5.33 9.13
N VAL A 28 17.45 5.21 8.06
CA VAL A 28 17.91 5.07 6.68
C VAL A 28 17.52 6.34 5.92
N ARG A 29 18.51 7.04 5.37
CA ARG A 29 18.34 8.29 4.62
C ARG A 29 18.40 8.03 3.12
N ASN A 30 17.66 8.87 2.36
CA ASN A 30 17.60 8.80 0.90
C ASN A 30 17.27 7.36 0.43
N VAL A 31 16.12 6.83 0.87
CA VAL A 31 15.72 5.42 0.66
C VAL A 31 15.69 5.07 -0.82
N ARG A 32 16.25 3.91 -1.18
CA ARG A 32 16.28 3.35 -2.54
C ARG A 32 15.64 1.97 -2.56
N ALA A 33 15.42 1.44 -3.75
CA ALA A 33 14.87 0.09 -3.93
C ALA A 33 15.70 -1.00 -3.21
N SER A 34 17.02 -0.83 -3.11
CA SER A 34 17.92 -1.74 -2.38
C SER A 34 17.73 -1.74 -0.87
N ASP A 35 17.06 -0.74 -0.31
CA ASP A 35 16.74 -0.65 1.12
C ASP A 35 15.35 -1.23 1.42
N PHE A 36 14.64 -1.76 0.42
CA PHE A 36 13.46 -2.57 0.67
C PHE A 36 13.89 -3.97 1.10
N GLY A 37 13.12 -4.57 2.00
CA GLY A 37 13.42 -5.87 2.55
C GLY A 37 12.88 -6.06 3.96
N ASN A 38 13.20 -7.20 4.55
CA ASN A 38 12.80 -7.54 5.90
C ASN A 38 13.89 -7.13 6.90
N TYR A 39 13.61 -6.08 7.66
CA TYR A 39 14.47 -5.60 8.73
C TYR A 39 14.18 -6.37 10.00
N SER A 40 15.22 -6.63 10.79
CA SER A 40 15.03 -7.14 12.14
C SER A 40 15.97 -6.52 13.15
N CYS A 41 15.42 -6.27 14.34
CA CYS A 41 16.18 -5.89 15.51
C CYS A 41 16.32 -7.11 16.42
N VAL A 42 17.56 -7.37 16.84
CA VAL A 42 17.92 -8.43 17.78
C VAL A 42 18.47 -7.79 19.05
N ALA A 43 17.86 -8.11 20.17
CA ALA A 43 18.35 -7.80 21.51
C ALA A 43 18.78 -9.11 22.19
N GLU A 44 19.95 -9.11 22.82
CA GLU A 44 20.53 -10.29 23.44
C GLU A 44 21.21 -9.89 24.74
N ASN A 45 20.95 -10.66 25.80
CA ASN A 45 21.60 -10.53 27.09
C ASN A 45 21.89 -11.93 27.65
N SER A 46 22.46 -12.02 28.85
CA SER A 46 22.82 -13.30 29.49
C SER A 46 21.64 -14.24 29.75
N LEU A 47 20.41 -13.73 29.75
CA LEU A 47 19.19 -14.52 30.00
C LEU A 47 18.55 -15.03 28.71
N GLY A 48 18.91 -14.45 27.56
CA GLY A 48 18.43 -14.93 26.26
C GLY A 48 18.43 -13.87 25.16
N ARG A 49 17.69 -14.19 24.09
CA ARG A 49 17.68 -13.43 22.84
C ARG A 49 16.25 -13.20 22.36
N ALA A 50 15.93 -11.96 22.00
CA ALA A 50 14.68 -11.56 21.39
C ALA A 50 14.91 -10.97 20.00
N LYS A 51 14.00 -11.25 19.06
CA LYS A 51 14.05 -10.74 17.68
C LYS A 51 12.67 -10.26 17.24
N LYS A 52 12.62 -9.09 16.60
CA LYS A 52 11.41 -8.53 15.98
C LYS A 52 11.69 -8.15 14.53
N TYR A 53 10.67 -8.23 13.69
CA TYR A 53 10.74 -8.05 12.24
C TYR A 53 9.87 -6.88 11.78
N ILE A 54 10.31 -6.21 10.73
CA ILE A 54 9.63 -5.10 10.07
C ILE A 54 9.87 -5.23 8.57
N GLU A 55 8.81 -5.29 7.76
CA GLU A 55 8.94 -5.23 6.31
C GLU A 55 8.95 -3.77 5.85
N VAL A 56 9.96 -3.39 5.08
CA VAL A 56 10.04 -2.11 4.38
C VAL A 56 9.86 -2.37 2.89
N SER A 57 8.84 -1.77 2.29
CA SER A 57 8.53 -1.95 0.88
C SER A 57 8.22 -0.62 0.20
N GLY A 58 8.38 -0.57 -1.12
CA GLY A 58 7.93 0.55 -1.96
C GLY A 58 6.47 0.43 -2.40
N ARG A 59 5.66 -0.42 -1.75
CA ARG A 59 4.25 -0.57 -2.11
C ARG A 59 3.52 0.74 -1.80
N PRO A 60 2.69 1.24 -2.72
CA PRO A 60 1.90 2.41 -2.43
C PRO A 60 0.88 2.09 -1.33
N GLY A 61 0.42 3.14 -0.66
CA GLY A 61 -0.66 3.06 0.32
C GLY A 61 -1.99 2.62 -0.30
N PRO A 62 -3.04 2.44 0.51
CA PRO A 62 -4.36 2.11 -0.01
C PRO A 62 -4.90 3.24 -0.91
N ALA A 63 -5.53 2.86 -2.02
CA ALA A 63 -6.23 3.82 -2.86
C ALA A 63 -7.47 4.37 -2.14
N GLN A 64 -7.62 5.68 -2.14
CA GLN A 64 -8.75 6.41 -1.58
C GLN A 64 -9.66 6.85 -2.72
N PHE A 65 -10.91 6.38 -2.73
CA PHE A 65 -11.89 6.69 -3.78
C PHE A 65 -12.77 7.86 -3.35
N HIS A 66 -12.80 8.89 -4.18
CA HIS A 66 -13.56 10.13 -3.95
C HIS A 66 -14.83 10.23 -4.79
N SER A 67 -14.96 9.39 -5.83
CA SER A 67 -16.15 9.39 -6.69
C SER A 67 -17.39 8.78 -6.00
N PRO A 68 -18.61 9.26 -6.31
CA PRO A 68 -19.86 8.71 -5.77
C PRO A 68 -20.05 7.23 -6.13
N MET A 69 -20.76 6.45 -5.30
CA MET A 69 -20.98 5.01 -5.54
C MET A 69 -21.72 4.70 -6.85
N TYR A 70 -22.55 5.63 -7.33
CA TYR A 70 -23.35 5.46 -8.54
C TYR A 70 -23.05 6.55 -9.55
N SER A 71 -23.07 6.18 -10.82
CA SER A 71 -23.02 7.16 -11.90
C SER A 71 -24.35 7.88 -12.07
N ARG A 72 -24.29 9.14 -12.52
CA ARG A 72 -25.43 9.88 -13.07
C ARG A 72 -25.73 9.48 -14.53
N TYR A 73 -24.80 8.78 -15.18
CA TYR A 73 -24.90 8.35 -16.57
C TYR A 73 -24.96 6.83 -16.66
N ARG A 74 -25.73 6.32 -17.62
CA ARG A 74 -25.97 4.87 -17.79
C ARG A 74 -24.73 4.09 -18.23
N GLU A 75 -23.88 4.72 -19.03
CA GLU A 75 -22.76 4.06 -19.71
C GLU A 75 -21.39 4.67 -19.39
N MET A 76 -21.37 5.73 -18.59
CA MET A 76 -20.15 6.43 -18.23
C MET A 76 -20.05 6.52 -16.72
N TYR A 77 -18.84 6.43 -16.17
CA TYR A 77 -18.59 6.65 -14.76
C TYR A 77 -17.22 7.31 -14.60
N ASN A 78 -17.20 8.44 -13.91
CA ASN A 78 -15.98 9.17 -13.62
C ASN A 78 -15.45 8.70 -12.27
N LEU A 79 -14.51 7.76 -12.33
CA LEU A 79 -13.81 7.26 -11.15
C LEU A 79 -12.72 8.26 -10.77
N THR A 80 -12.81 8.80 -9.55
CA THR A 80 -11.79 9.72 -8.99
C THR A 80 -11.22 9.09 -7.74
N TRP A 81 -9.91 8.99 -7.68
CA TRP A 81 -9.19 8.36 -6.59
C TRP A 81 -7.82 8.98 -6.39
N SER A 82 -7.27 8.85 -5.20
CA SER A 82 -5.91 9.26 -4.85
C SER A 82 -5.19 8.10 -4.17
N ILE A 83 -3.86 8.09 -4.26
CA ILE A 83 -3.01 7.12 -3.58
C ILE A 83 -1.75 7.84 -3.11
N GLU A 84 -1.26 7.47 -1.93
CA GLU A 84 0.01 7.97 -1.44
C GLU A 84 1.08 6.94 -1.73
N SER A 85 2.19 7.36 -2.34
CA SER A 85 3.32 6.49 -2.65
C SER A 85 4.61 7.25 -2.40
N PHE A 86 5.58 6.58 -1.77
CA PHE A 86 6.92 7.12 -1.60
C PHE A 86 7.74 7.07 -2.91
N PRO A 87 7.83 5.91 -3.62
CA PRO A 87 8.41 5.90 -4.96
C PRO A 87 7.42 6.47 -5.99
N LEU A 88 7.96 6.95 -7.12
CA LEU A 88 7.17 7.30 -8.29
C LEU A 88 6.37 6.09 -8.77
N ILE A 89 5.09 6.32 -9.08
CA ILE A 89 4.20 5.27 -9.58
C ILE A 89 4.45 5.12 -11.08
N GLU A 90 5.00 3.97 -11.47
CA GLU A 90 5.31 3.67 -12.87
C GLU A 90 4.10 3.08 -13.63
N GLU A 91 3.27 2.30 -12.95
CA GLU A 91 2.11 1.63 -13.55
C GLU A 91 0.90 1.64 -12.61
N ILE A 92 -0.27 1.90 -13.17
CA ILE A 92 -1.56 1.78 -12.47
C ILE A 92 -2.44 0.80 -13.24
N ARG A 93 -2.91 -0.24 -12.55
CA ARG A 93 -3.88 -1.20 -13.08
C ARG A 93 -5.23 -1.05 -12.38
N LEU A 94 -6.21 -0.52 -13.11
CA LEU A 94 -7.58 -0.46 -12.63
C LEU A 94 -8.31 -1.76 -12.97
N LEU A 95 -8.73 -2.47 -11.92
CA LEU A 95 -9.59 -3.65 -12.04
C LEU A 95 -11.01 -3.27 -11.63
N TYR A 96 -11.99 -3.58 -12.46
CA TYR A 96 -13.39 -3.29 -12.16
C TYR A 96 -14.28 -4.47 -12.60
N ARG A 97 -15.48 -4.52 -12.04
CA ARG A 97 -16.53 -5.47 -12.44
C ARG A 97 -17.86 -4.74 -12.59
N LYS A 98 -18.63 -5.08 -13.62
CA LYS A 98 -20.00 -4.57 -13.79
C LYS A 98 -20.96 -5.42 -12.95
N LEU A 99 -21.69 -4.80 -12.05
CA LEU A 99 -22.78 -5.47 -11.33
C LEU A 99 -24.04 -5.41 -12.20
N MET A 100 -24.52 -6.57 -12.63
CA MET A 100 -25.82 -6.69 -13.29
C MET A 100 -26.89 -6.60 -12.19
N VAL A 101 -27.63 -5.50 -12.10
CA VAL A 101 -28.82 -5.45 -11.25
C VAL A 101 -29.92 -6.21 -11.99
N SER A 102 -30.17 -7.46 -11.60
CA SER A 102 -31.32 -8.23 -12.07
C SER A 102 -32.59 -7.47 -11.72
N ASN A 103 -33.45 -7.23 -12.71
CA ASN A 103 -34.69 -6.47 -12.56
C ASN A 103 -35.79 -7.30 -11.89
N SER A 104 -35.47 -7.90 -10.75
CA SER A 104 -36.39 -8.69 -9.95
C SER A 104 -36.46 -8.08 -8.55
N HIS A 105 -37.60 -7.41 -8.33
CA HIS A 105 -38.15 -6.93 -7.08
C HIS A 105 -37.70 -5.54 -6.59
N ARG A 106 -38.70 -4.64 -6.59
CA ARG A 106 -38.82 -3.51 -5.65
C ARG A 106 -38.56 -4.02 -4.23
N GLN A 107 -37.34 -3.91 -3.71
CA GLN A 107 -37.09 -3.91 -2.27
C GLN A 107 -35.79 -3.16 -2.00
N LYS A 108 -35.85 -2.28 -1.00
CA LYS A 108 -34.76 -1.37 -0.59
C LYS A 108 -33.46 -2.15 -0.37
N PRO A 109 -32.30 -1.65 -0.83
CA PRO A 109 -31.05 -2.38 -0.63
C PRO A 109 -30.61 -2.27 0.83
N SER A 110 -30.54 -3.39 1.53
CA SER A 110 -29.77 -3.52 2.77
C SER A 110 -28.29 -3.60 2.43
N ALA A 111 -27.46 -2.92 3.22
CA ALA A 111 -26.02 -3.05 3.19
C ALA A 111 -25.60 -4.53 3.33
N HIS A 112 -24.40 -4.85 2.82
CA HIS A 112 -23.74 -6.15 2.88
C HIS A 112 -24.08 -7.13 1.74
N SER A 113 -23.32 -7.05 0.67
CA SER A 113 -22.65 -8.23 0.09
C SER A 113 -21.76 -7.83 -1.08
N VAL A 114 -20.49 -8.24 -1.02
CA VAL A 114 -19.50 -8.12 -2.09
C VAL A 114 -19.26 -9.54 -2.61
N PRO A 115 -19.60 -9.88 -3.87
CA PRO A 115 -19.13 -11.16 -4.42
C PRO A 115 -18.48 -11.06 -5.81
N ALA A 116 -17.29 -11.68 -5.87
CA ALA A 116 -16.56 -12.32 -6.98
C ALA A 116 -16.32 -11.60 -8.33
N LEU A 117 -15.21 -11.98 -8.98
CA LEU A 117 -14.54 -11.31 -10.10
C LEU A 117 -14.80 -12.07 -11.42
N SER A 118 -15.05 -11.36 -12.52
CA SER A 118 -14.90 -11.86 -13.89
C SER A 118 -14.57 -10.70 -14.84
N TYR A 119 -13.55 -10.90 -15.67
CA TYR A 119 -12.77 -9.88 -16.38
C TYR A 119 -13.25 -9.66 -17.82
N HIS A 120 -14.11 -8.68 -18.12
CA HIS A 120 -14.34 -8.25 -19.52
C HIS A 120 -14.31 -6.71 -19.67
N ARG A 121 -13.59 -6.27 -20.72
CA ARG A 121 -13.14 -4.91 -21.09
C ARG A 121 -14.25 -3.85 -21.26
N CYS A 122 -13.97 -2.63 -20.83
CA CYS A 122 -14.65 -1.36 -21.08
C CYS A 122 -13.57 -0.27 -21.07
N ARG A 123 -13.59 0.59 -22.08
CA ARG A 123 -12.73 1.77 -22.21
C ARG A 123 -13.16 2.82 -21.18
N PHE A 124 -12.25 3.24 -20.31
CA PHE A 124 -12.43 4.42 -19.47
C PHE A 124 -11.58 5.57 -20.03
N LEU A 125 -12.16 6.78 -20.09
CA LEU A 125 -11.42 8.01 -20.29
C LEU A 125 -10.64 8.29 -18.99
N TRP A 126 -9.32 8.34 -19.10
CA TRP A 126 -8.41 8.49 -17.96
C TRP A 126 -8.39 9.94 -17.48
N VAL A 127 -8.60 10.16 -16.18
CA VAL A 127 -8.07 11.34 -15.48
C VAL A 127 -7.24 10.82 -14.31
N ALA A 128 -5.93 10.64 -14.56
CA ALA A 128 -4.97 10.49 -13.48
C ALA A 128 -4.66 11.89 -12.95
N ALA A 129 -5.16 12.22 -11.76
CA ALA A 129 -4.71 13.39 -11.05
C ALA A 129 -3.35 13.05 -10.40
N PHE A 130 -2.28 13.55 -11.01
CA PHE A 130 -0.97 13.62 -10.39
C PHE A 130 -1.07 14.46 -9.13
N VAL A 131 -0.73 13.90 -7.98
CA VAL A 131 -0.36 14.69 -6.81
C VAL A 131 1.09 14.38 -6.51
N VAL A 132 1.95 15.30 -6.97
CA VAL A 132 3.31 15.48 -6.46
C VAL A 132 3.17 16.32 -5.20
N ALA A 133 3.70 15.83 -4.08
CA ALA A 133 4.09 16.65 -2.93
C ALA A 133 5.32 16.02 -2.29
#